data_AF-A0A383BM61-F1
#
_entry.id   AF-A0A383BM61-F1
#
_cell.length_a   1.000
_cell.length_b   1.000
_cell.length_c   1.000
_cell.angle_alpha   90.00
_cell.angle_beta   90.00
_cell.angle_gamma   90.00
#
_symmetry.space_group_name_H-M   'P 1'
#
loop_
_entity.id
_entity.type
_entity.pdbx_description
1 polymer ?
#
loop_
_entity_poly.entity_id
_entity_poly.type
_entity_poly.pdbx_seq_one_letter_code
_entity_poly.pdbx_strand_id
1 'polypeptide(L)'
;MEKGGDTHDFKDIVDGVQSGHMQLWFGANGCAVTEIIVYPNKKVLHIFLAGGDKGHGIEQLTDMNDDAIAWGKAQGCDGMSISGRKGWQRVLESEGWKQQFTTLVKEF
;
A
#
# COMPACT_ATOMS: atom_id res chain seq x y z
N MET A 1 -9.02 2.13 -11.30
CA MET A 1 -8.85 3.22 -10.30
C MET A 1 -10.06 3.44 -9.42
N GLU A 2 -11.28 3.04 -9.82
CA GLU A 2 -12.54 3.31 -9.10
C GLU A 2 -12.67 2.82 -7.62
N LYS A 3 -11.75 1.98 -7.12
CA LYS A 3 -11.80 1.43 -5.75
C LYS A 3 -10.82 2.05 -4.75
N GLY A 4 -10.09 3.10 -5.16
CA GLY A 4 -9.09 3.82 -4.35
C GLY A 4 -9.54 5.19 -3.84
N GLY A 5 -10.84 5.48 -3.86
CA GLY A 5 -11.39 6.77 -3.44
C GLY A 5 -11.11 7.93 -4.42
N ASP A 6 -10.82 7.62 -5.68
CA ASP A 6 -10.57 8.60 -6.76
C ASP A 6 -9.49 9.65 -6.43
N THR A 7 -8.49 9.25 -5.63
CA THR A 7 -7.41 10.13 -5.16
C THR A 7 -6.29 10.34 -6.18
N HIS A 8 -6.17 9.43 -7.15
CA HIS A 8 -5.09 9.40 -8.13
C HIS A 8 -5.60 8.87 -9.47
N ASP A 9 -5.16 9.48 -10.56
CA ASP A 9 -5.30 8.94 -11.90
C ASP A 9 -4.04 8.18 -12.35
N PHE A 10 -4.01 7.70 -13.60
CA PHE A 10 -2.86 6.98 -14.13
C PHE A 10 -1.59 7.84 -14.21
N LYS A 11 -1.74 9.11 -14.56
CA LYS A 11 -0.61 10.02 -14.69
C LYS A 11 0.02 10.29 -13.32
N ASP A 12 -0.79 10.48 -12.29
CA ASP A 12 -0.31 10.71 -10.93
C ASP A 12 0.58 9.55 -10.45
N ILE A 13 0.16 8.31 -10.72
CA ILE A 13 0.95 7.11 -10.37
C ILE A 13 2.27 7.08 -11.16
N VAL A 14 2.24 7.35 -12.47
CA VAL A 14 3.44 7.31 -13.31
C VAL A 14 4.44 8.39 -12.88
N ASP A 15 3.99 9.62 -12.70
CA ASP A 15 4.82 10.73 -12.27
C ASP A 15 5.39 10.47 -10.86
N GLY A 16 4.57 9.94 -9.95
CA GLY A 16 4.98 9.58 -8.60
C GLY A 16 6.08 8.52 -8.58
N VAL A 17 5.95 7.47 -9.42
CA VAL A 17 6.97 6.42 -9.54
C VAL A 17 8.24 6.97 -10.20
N GLN A 18 8.13 7.75 -11.27
CA GLN A 18 9.29 8.31 -11.98
C GLN A 18 10.10 9.29 -11.12
N SER A 19 9.42 10.08 -10.31
CA SER A 19 10.05 11.05 -9.40
C SER A 19 10.60 10.42 -8.13
N GLY A 20 10.26 9.16 -7.84
CA GLY A 20 10.66 8.46 -6.62
C GLY A 20 9.82 8.79 -5.39
N HIS A 21 8.74 9.57 -5.53
CA HIS A 21 7.78 9.80 -4.43
C HIS A 21 6.95 8.55 -4.13
N MET A 22 6.73 7.71 -5.15
CA MET A 22 6.05 6.42 -5.03
C MET A 22 6.96 5.28 -5.48
N GLN A 23 6.71 4.08 -4.97
CA GLN A 23 7.41 2.85 -5.36
C GLN A 23 6.42 1.83 -5.89
N LEU A 24 6.72 1.28 -7.06
CA LEU A 24 5.97 0.20 -7.66
C LEU A 24 6.63 -1.14 -7.31
N TRP A 25 5.85 -2.01 -6.70
CA TRP A 25 6.19 -3.39 -6.39
C TRP A 25 5.39 -4.28 -7.34
N PHE A 26 6.04 -5.15 -8.12
CA PHE A 26 5.37 -6.05 -9.07
C PHE A 26 5.79 -7.51 -8.86
N GLY A 27 4.81 -8.40 -8.93
CA GLY A 27 4.91 -9.84 -8.71
C GLY A 27 4.32 -10.57 -9.90
N ALA A 28 4.28 -11.90 -9.85
CA ALA A 28 3.84 -12.69 -10.99
C ALA A 28 2.37 -12.39 -11.40
N ASN A 29 1.50 -12.13 -10.42
CA ASN A 29 0.06 -11.99 -10.64
C ASN A 29 -0.54 -10.70 -10.03
N GLY A 30 0.29 -9.74 -9.65
CA GLY A 30 -0.18 -8.52 -8.98
C GLY A 30 0.90 -7.48 -8.77
N CYS A 31 0.47 -6.32 -8.29
CA CYS A 31 1.33 -5.20 -7.96
C CYS A 31 0.78 -4.38 -6.80
N ALA A 32 1.66 -3.60 -6.19
CA ALA A 32 1.33 -2.62 -5.17
C ALA A 32 2.09 -1.33 -5.43
N VAL A 33 1.50 -0.20 -5.05
CA VAL A 33 2.15 1.10 -5.04
C VAL A 33 2.19 1.59 -3.61
N THR A 34 3.39 2.02 -3.20
CA THR A 34 3.62 2.62 -1.90
C THR A 34 4.05 4.05 -2.01
N GLU A 35 3.83 4.81 -0.94
CA GLU A 35 4.42 6.10 -0.67
C GLU A 35 4.93 6.16 0.76
N ILE A 36 5.77 7.14 1.06
CA ILE A 36 6.22 7.39 2.44
C ILE A 36 5.34 8.45 3.07
N ILE A 37 4.71 8.11 4.20
CA ILE A 37 4.00 9.09 5.04
C ILE A 37 4.85 9.43 6.26
N VAL A 38 5.14 10.72 6.42
CA VAL A 38 5.86 11.25 7.58
C VAL A 38 4.85 11.87 8.55
N TYR A 39 4.73 11.27 9.74
CA TYR A 39 4.01 11.85 10.86
C TYR A 39 4.99 12.52 11.82
N PRO A 40 4.53 13.41 12.72
CA PRO A 40 5.42 14.03 13.72
C PRO A 40 6.21 13.05 14.58
N ASN A 41 5.64 11.86 14.87
CA ASN A 41 6.23 10.88 15.78
C ASN A 41 6.80 9.62 15.10
N LYS A 42 6.54 9.42 13.80
CA LYS A 42 7.01 8.22 13.08
C LYS A 42 6.93 8.39 11.57
N LYS A 43 7.68 7.57 10.84
CA LYS A 43 7.62 7.47 9.38
C LYS A 43 7.09 6.09 9.00
N VAL A 44 6.20 6.00 8.01
CA VAL A 44 5.64 4.71 7.57
C VAL A 44 5.67 4.56 6.06
N LEU A 45 5.87 3.34 5.60
CA LEU A 45 5.65 2.96 4.20
C LEU A 45 4.17 2.61 4.02
N HIS A 46 3.44 3.44 3.28
CA HIS A 46 2.00 3.29 3.09
C HIS A 46 1.68 2.65 1.75
N ILE A 47 1.00 1.51 1.76
CA ILE A 47 0.42 0.88 0.58
C ILE A 47 -0.98 1.47 0.37
N PHE A 48 -1.13 2.33 -0.63
CA PHE A 48 -2.43 2.97 -0.94
C PHE A 48 -3.13 2.35 -2.17
N LEU A 49 -2.38 1.62 -2.99
CA LEU A 49 -2.91 0.90 -4.15
C LEU A 49 -2.31 -0.50 -4.20
N ALA A 50 -3.16 -1.51 -4.31
CA ALA A 50 -2.73 -2.87 -4.65
C ALA A 50 -3.78 -3.58 -5.49
N GLY A 51 -3.32 -4.39 -6.43
CA GLY A 51 -4.15 -5.08 -7.40
C GLY A 51 -3.50 -6.36 -7.88
N GLY A 52 -4.32 -7.28 -8.38
CA GLY A 52 -3.85 -8.53 -8.94
C GLY A 52 -5.00 -9.32 -9.54
N ASP A 53 -4.65 -10.32 -10.33
CA ASP A 53 -5.60 -11.08 -11.11
C ASP A 53 -6.65 -11.75 -10.22
N LYS A 54 -7.91 -11.71 -10.68
CA LYS A 54 -9.06 -12.42 -10.08
C LYS A 54 -9.25 -12.19 -8.57
N GLY A 55 -8.72 -11.08 -8.03
CA GLY A 55 -8.84 -10.74 -6.61
C GLY A 55 -7.68 -11.23 -5.72
N HIS A 56 -6.67 -11.89 -6.29
CA HIS A 56 -5.47 -12.38 -5.59
C HIS A 56 -4.42 -11.29 -5.30
N GLY A 57 -4.70 -10.02 -5.59
CA GLY A 57 -3.76 -8.92 -5.32
C GLY A 57 -3.33 -8.81 -3.85
N ILE A 58 -4.14 -9.31 -2.91
CA ILE A 58 -3.78 -9.34 -1.48
C ILE A 58 -2.82 -10.48 -1.12
N GLU A 59 -2.87 -11.59 -1.84
CA GLU A 59 -1.93 -12.71 -1.67
C GLU A 59 -0.56 -12.32 -2.27
N GLN A 60 -0.53 -11.57 -3.36
CA GLN A 60 0.73 -11.09 -3.93
C GLN A 60 1.43 -10.04 -3.05
N LEU A 61 0.67 -9.31 -2.23
CA LEU A 61 1.26 -8.40 -1.23
C LEU A 61 2.12 -9.16 -0.21
N THR A 62 1.82 -10.43 0.07
CA THR A 62 2.64 -11.24 0.99
C THR A 62 3.97 -11.64 0.35
N ASP A 63 3.97 -11.93 -0.95
CA ASP A 63 5.18 -12.31 -1.69
C ASP A 63 6.21 -11.17 -1.76
N MET A 64 5.76 -9.91 -1.69
CA MET A 64 6.61 -8.71 -1.74
C MET A 64 6.98 -8.14 -0.38
N ASN A 65 6.38 -8.67 0.68
CA ASN A 65 6.36 -8.02 1.98
C ASN A 65 7.76 -7.83 2.54
N ASP A 66 8.63 -8.84 2.40
CA ASP A 66 10.00 -8.79 2.94
C ASP A 66 10.86 -7.72 2.25
N ASP A 67 10.78 -7.61 0.92
CA ASP A 67 11.51 -6.59 0.16
C ASP A 67 10.99 -5.19 0.46
N ALA A 68 9.66 -5.01 0.54
CA ALA A 68 9.05 -3.75 0.91
C ALA A 68 9.39 -3.33 2.35
N ILE A 69 9.42 -4.28 3.29
CA ILE A 69 9.84 -4.05 4.68
C ILE A 69 11.31 -3.66 4.72
N ALA A 70 12.18 -4.38 4.01
CA ALA A 70 13.62 -4.10 3.99
C ALA A 70 13.89 -2.71 3.43
N TRP A 71 13.23 -2.35 2.33
CA TRP A 71 13.33 -1.01 1.75
C TRP A 71 12.77 0.06 2.69
N GLY A 72 11.59 -0.15 3.26
CA GLY A 72 10.98 0.77 4.22
C GLY A 72 11.90 1.05 5.41
N LYS A 73 12.52 0.01 5.99
CA LYS A 73 13.54 0.15 7.05
C LYS A 73 14.75 0.96 6.57
N ALA A 74 15.24 0.71 5.36
CA ALA A 74 16.35 1.46 4.78
C ALA A 74 16.02 2.95 4.57
N GLN A 75 14.74 3.28 4.33
CA GLN A 75 14.25 4.65 4.28
C GLN A 75 13.98 5.27 5.66
N GLY A 76 14.21 4.54 6.76
CA GLY A 76 13.95 5.01 8.12
C GLY A 76 12.47 4.96 8.52
N CYS A 77 11.66 4.12 7.89
CA CYS A 77 10.29 3.88 8.33
C CYS A 77 10.25 2.97 9.57
N ASP A 78 9.37 3.31 10.52
CA ASP A 78 9.12 2.56 11.76
C ASP A 78 8.06 1.46 11.59
N GLY A 79 7.42 1.41 10.42
CA GLY A 79 6.42 0.40 10.10
C GLY A 79 5.78 0.61 8.74
N MET A 80 4.74 -0.20 8.49
CA MET A 80 3.94 -0.15 7.27
C MET A 80 2.45 0.03 7.59
N SER A 81 1.72 0.61 6.66
CA SER A 81 0.26 0.70 6.72
C SER A 81 -0.33 0.41 5.34
N ILE A 82 -1.59 -0.03 5.31
CA ILE A 82 -2.30 -0.32 4.06
C ILE A 82 -3.72 0.20 4.11
N SER A 83 -4.15 0.84 3.03
CA SER A 83 -5.54 1.23 2.80
C SER A 83 -6.15 0.23 1.81
N GLY A 84 -7.20 -0.48 2.24
CA GLY A 84 -7.75 -1.58 1.44
C GLY A 84 -9.16 -1.98 1.84
N ARG A 85 -9.70 -2.98 1.14
CA ARG A 85 -11.05 -3.50 1.40
C ARG A 85 -11.08 -4.20 2.75
N LYS A 86 -12.19 -4.10 3.49
CA LYS A 86 -12.39 -4.76 4.80
C LYS A 86 -12.01 -6.25 4.83
N GLY A 87 -12.26 -6.98 3.74
CA GLY A 87 -11.91 -8.40 3.63
C GLY A 87 -10.40 -8.71 3.69
N TRP A 88 -9.54 -7.73 3.42
CA TRP A 88 -8.08 -7.92 3.46
C TRP A 88 -7.55 -8.16 4.86
N GLN A 89 -8.21 -7.62 5.88
CA GLN A 89 -7.82 -7.85 7.27
C GLN A 89 -7.71 -9.35 7.59
N ARG A 90 -8.66 -10.16 7.11
CA ARG A 90 -8.66 -11.61 7.35
C ARG A 90 -7.46 -12.32 6.72
N VAL A 91 -7.00 -11.82 5.57
CA VAL A 91 -5.85 -12.40 4.86
C VAL A 91 -4.54 -11.94 5.50
N LEU A 92 -4.45 -10.67 5.88
CA LEU A 92 -3.23 -10.07 6.40
C LEU A 92 -2.99 -10.34 7.89
N GLU A 93 -4.00 -10.78 8.64
CA GLU A 93 -3.87 -11.10 10.07
C GLU A 93 -2.84 -12.20 10.34
N SER A 94 -2.74 -13.20 9.45
CA SER A 94 -1.71 -14.26 9.55
C SER A 94 -0.28 -13.72 9.37
N GLU A 95 -0.14 -12.61 8.65
CA GLU A 95 1.13 -11.91 8.39
C GLU A 95 1.43 -10.82 9.45
N GLY A 96 0.68 -10.81 10.56
CA GLY A 96 0.93 -9.91 11.69
C GLY A 96 0.36 -8.49 11.53
N TRP A 97 -0.41 -8.23 10.46
CA TRP A 97 -1.10 -6.95 10.31
C TRP A 97 -2.26 -6.83 11.30
N LYS A 98 -2.49 -5.61 11.78
CA LYS A 98 -3.58 -5.30 12.71
C LYS A 98 -4.37 -4.11 12.19
N GLN A 99 -5.69 -4.18 12.29
CA GLN A 99 -6.53 -3.03 12.00
C GLN A 99 -6.20 -1.91 13.01
N GLN A 100 -5.78 -0.75 12.51
CA GLN A 100 -5.47 0.40 13.35
C GLN A 100 -6.66 1.37 13.47
N PHE A 101 -7.28 1.72 12.34
CA PHE A 101 -8.37 2.69 12.27
C PHE A 101 -9.42 2.29 11.22
N THR A 102 -10.51 3.06 11.17
CA THR A 102 -11.51 3.03 10.09
C THR A 102 -11.53 4.39 9.41
N THR A 103 -11.52 4.43 8.09
CA THR A 103 -11.63 5.67 7.30
C THR A 103 -13.11 6.00 7.07
N LEU A 104 -13.50 7.25 7.37
CA LEU A 104 -14.81 7.82 7.06
C LEU A 104 -14.63 8.92 6.02
N VAL A 105 -15.50 8.98 5.01
CA VAL A 105 -15.39 9.92 3.88
C VAL A 105 -16.67 10.74 3.77
N LYS A 106 -16.52 12.04 3.46
CA LYS A 106 -17.61 12.96 3.12
C LYS A 106 -17.15 13.85 1.96
N GLU A 107 -17.83 13.74 0.83
CA GLU A 107 -17.62 14.59 -0.34
C GLU A 107 -18.46 15.88 -0.26
N PHE A 108 -18.02 16.94 -0.94
CA PHE A 108 -18.70 18.25 -0.99
C PHE A 108 -19.40 18.48 -2.33
#